data_AF-A0A502FPU0-F1
#
_entry.id   AF-A0A502FPU0-F1
#
_cell.length_a   1.000
_cell.length_b   1.000
_cell.length_c   1.000
_cell.angle_alpha   90.00
_cell.angle_beta   90.00
_cell.angle_gamma   90.00
#
_symmetry.space_group_name_H-M   'P 1'
#
loop_
_entity.id
_entity.type
_entity.pdbx_description
1 polymer ?
#
loop_
_entity_poly.entity_id
_entity_poly.type
_entity_poly.pdbx_seq_one_letter_code
_entity_poly.pdbx_strand_id
1 'polypeptide(L)'
;MRHFPAFLDLHGRAALVLGEGEAAEIKAGLLARAGAVLHRAARFGGELPEGCAVAIGAGAPEGELQALSALCRARGVPVNIVDRPALCSFVMPAIVDRAPITIGISTGGAAPVLARLVRARIEAVLPPALGRLAALADRFKGAVRAALPDVAARRRFLDAVLGGPVADLAVAGREAEAERGFAAALAGAEARPAGVVHLVGAGPGAADLLTLRALRLLGEADVVVHDRLVGEGVLDLARRDAERIYVGKSRANHCLPQEGINDLLVRLAREGKRVVRLKGGDPFVFGRGGEEMAACRAAGVACEVVPGVTAALACGAATGIPLTHRDHARAVTFATGHTREGRLDLDFAALARPRQTLAIYMGVSTLPALRDGLLAAGMAPATPAALVESGGLEAQRVLRGTLDELVRAAPAWHAGGPVMILVGSVTAGAEAAGEVAAARVPAPGAAC
;
A
#
# COMPACT_ATOMS: atom_id res chain seq x y z
N MET A 1 -12.78 -9.23 14.23
CA MET A 1 -13.73 -9.05 13.12
C MET A 1 -15.08 -9.66 13.54
N ARG A 2 -16.18 -8.89 13.52
CA ARG A 2 -17.49 -9.34 14.06
C ARG A 2 -18.38 -10.06 13.04
N HIS A 3 -18.20 -9.76 11.75
CA HIS A 3 -18.94 -10.39 10.66
C HIS A 3 -17.95 -10.93 9.62
N PHE A 4 -18.24 -12.11 9.07
CA PHE A 4 -17.46 -12.68 7.97
C PHE A 4 -18.12 -12.32 6.63
N PRO A 5 -17.43 -11.65 5.70
CA PRO A 5 -17.99 -11.34 4.38
C PRO A 5 -18.03 -12.60 3.52
N ALA A 6 -19.21 -12.95 3.00
CA ALA A 6 -19.41 -14.07 2.09
C ALA A 6 -20.45 -13.71 1.02
N PHE A 7 -20.32 -14.33 -0.15
CA PHE A 7 -21.31 -14.26 -1.23
C PHE A 7 -22.12 -15.56 -1.23
N LEU A 8 -23.45 -15.45 -1.14
CA LEU A 8 -24.35 -16.60 -1.18
C LEU A 8 -24.78 -16.87 -2.62
N ASP A 9 -24.66 -18.12 -3.06
CA ASP A 9 -25.31 -18.57 -4.28
C ASP A 9 -26.81 -18.83 -3.98
N LEU A 10 -27.66 -18.02 -4.61
CA LEU A 10 -29.11 -18.08 -4.48
C LEU A 10 -29.79 -18.59 -5.75
N HIS A 11 -29.04 -18.96 -6.79
CA HIS A 11 -29.62 -19.36 -8.06
C HIS A 11 -30.54 -20.59 -7.88
N GLY A 12 -31.83 -20.41 -8.18
CA GLY A 12 -32.85 -21.47 -8.04
C GLY A 12 -33.21 -21.81 -6.59
N ARG A 13 -32.71 -21.11 -5.58
CA ARG A 13 -32.99 -21.38 -4.16
C ARG A 13 -34.11 -20.50 -3.63
N ALA A 14 -34.93 -21.04 -2.73
CA ALA A 14 -36.04 -20.29 -2.12
C ALA A 14 -35.52 -19.17 -1.21
N ALA A 15 -36.13 -17.99 -1.30
CA ALA A 15 -35.88 -16.87 -0.39
C ALA A 15 -37.20 -16.25 0.06
N LEU A 16 -37.35 -16.03 1.38
CA LEU A 16 -38.55 -15.43 1.95
C LEU A 16 -38.37 -13.92 2.15
N VAL A 17 -39.33 -13.13 1.69
CA VAL A 17 -39.48 -11.71 2.05
C VAL A 17 -40.80 -11.52 2.78
N LEU A 18 -40.72 -11.21 4.07
CA LEU A 18 -41.85 -10.97 4.95
C LEU A 18 -42.09 -9.46 5.12
N GLY A 19 -43.33 -9.04 4.91
CA GLY A 19 -43.83 -7.69 5.10
C GLY A 19 -43.93 -6.87 3.81
N GLU A 20 -44.36 -5.63 3.95
CA GLU A 20 -44.73 -4.75 2.84
C GLU A 20 -43.95 -3.43 2.86
N GLY A 21 -44.05 -2.68 1.76
CA GLY A 21 -43.45 -1.35 1.63
C GLY A 21 -42.12 -1.34 0.88
N GLU A 22 -41.57 -0.14 0.73
CA GLU A 22 -40.40 0.12 -0.12
C GLU A 22 -39.18 -0.72 0.27
N ALA A 23 -38.92 -0.87 1.57
CA ALA A 23 -37.81 -1.66 2.06
C ALA A 23 -37.94 -3.15 1.68
N ALA A 24 -39.14 -3.73 1.76
CA ALA A 24 -39.38 -5.11 1.35
C ALA A 24 -39.17 -5.28 -0.16
N GLU A 25 -39.69 -4.36 -0.97
CA GLU A 25 -39.53 -4.37 -2.44
C GLU A 25 -38.07 -4.29 -2.88
N ILE A 26 -37.29 -3.39 -2.28
CA ILE A 26 -35.87 -3.24 -2.59
C ILE A 26 -35.12 -4.55 -2.32
N LYS A 27 -35.43 -5.23 -1.20
CA LYS A 27 -34.77 -6.48 -0.81
C LYS A 27 -35.20 -7.64 -1.69
N ALA A 28 -36.48 -7.74 -2.03
CA ALA A 28 -36.97 -8.71 -2.98
C ALA A 28 -36.31 -8.55 -4.35
N GLY A 29 -36.20 -7.31 -4.87
CA GLY A 29 -35.51 -7.04 -6.13
C GLY A 29 -34.04 -7.47 -6.14
N LEU A 30 -33.31 -7.29 -5.04
CA LEU A 30 -31.93 -7.77 -4.90
C LEU A 30 -31.83 -9.30 -4.93
N LEU A 31 -32.70 -9.99 -4.21
CA LEU A 31 -32.75 -11.45 -4.17
C LEU A 31 -33.13 -12.03 -5.54
N ALA A 32 -34.10 -11.44 -6.25
CA ALA A 32 -34.46 -11.82 -7.61
C ALA A 32 -33.28 -11.69 -8.59
N ARG A 33 -32.52 -10.58 -8.52
CA ARG A 33 -31.33 -10.39 -9.36
C ARG A 33 -30.24 -11.43 -9.09
N ALA A 34 -30.17 -11.93 -7.86
CA ALA A 34 -29.28 -13.05 -7.50
C ALA A 34 -29.81 -14.43 -7.94
N GLY A 35 -30.97 -14.50 -8.61
CA GLY A 35 -31.57 -15.72 -9.12
C GLY A 35 -32.39 -16.51 -8.10
N ALA A 36 -32.76 -15.90 -6.96
CA ALA A 36 -33.57 -16.56 -5.94
C ALA A 36 -35.02 -16.80 -6.40
N VAL A 37 -35.59 -17.93 -6.00
CA VAL A 37 -37.03 -18.20 -6.09
C VAL A 37 -37.70 -17.44 -4.93
N LEU A 38 -38.34 -16.31 -5.26
CA LEU A 38 -38.92 -15.42 -4.27
C LEU A 38 -40.26 -15.92 -3.74
N HIS A 39 -40.35 -16.06 -2.42
CA HIS A 39 -41.60 -16.21 -1.68
C HIS A 39 -41.87 -14.91 -0.93
N ARG A 40 -42.94 -14.21 -1.28
CA ARG A 40 -43.35 -12.95 -0.63
C ARG A 40 -44.57 -13.23 0.24
N ALA A 41 -44.55 -12.73 1.46
CA ALA A 41 -45.67 -12.86 2.38
C ALA A 41 -45.91 -11.55 3.13
N ALA A 42 -47.14 -11.04 3.14
CA ALA A 42 -47.49 -9.86 3.92
C ALA A 42 -47.52 -10.14 5.44
N ARG A 43 -47.79 -11.40 5.80
CA ARG A 43 -47.90 -11.90 7.17
C ARG A 43 -47.14 -13.20 7.36
N PHE A 44 -46.65 -13.43 8.56
CA PHE A 44 -45.87 -14.61 8.86
C PHE A 44 -46.75 -15.82 9.19
N GLY A 45 -46.78 -16.80 8.30
CA GLY A 45 -47.56 -18.04 8.46
C GLY A 45 -46.97 -19.09 9.39
N GLY A 46 -45.85 -18.80 10.08
CA GLY A 46 -45.20 -19.74 11.01
C GLY A 46 -44.29 -20.79 10.35
N GLU A 47 -44.20 -20.82 9.02
CA GLU A 47 -43.36 -21.74 8.26
C GLU A 47 -42.41 -21.00 7.32
N LEU A 48 -41.28 -21.64 7.01
CA LEU A 48 -40.36 -21.17 5.96
C LEU A 48 -40.62 -21.99 4.70
N PRO A 49 -40.44 -21.40 3.50
CA PRO A 49 -40.43 -22.18 2.27
C PRO A 49 -39.46 -23.35 2.35
N GLU A 50 -39.80 -24.46 1.69
CA GLU A 50 -38.90 -25.60 1.59
C GLU A 50 -37.58 -25.18 0.94
N GLY A 51 -36.45 -25.59 1.53
CA GLY A 51 -35.12 -25.21 1.05
C GLY A 51 -34.78 -23.73 1.17
N CYS A 52 -35.49 -22.96 2.02
CA CYS A 52 -35.24 -21.53 2.23
C CYS A 52 -33.77 -21.25 2.56
N ALA A 53 -33.10 -20.51 1.68
CA ALA A 53 -31.69 -20.17 1.78
C ALA A 53 -31.45 -18.86 2.55
N VAL A 54 -32.43 -17.95 2.54
CA VAL A 54 -32.36 -16.66 3.23
C VAL A 54 -33.76 -16.11 3.48
N ALA A 55 -33.95 -15.45 4.62
CA ALA A 55 -35.18 -14.73 4.94
C ALA A 55 -34.90 -13.26 5.23
N ILE A 56 -35.78 -12.38 4.77
CA ILE A 56 -35.73 -10.94 5.03
C ILE A 56 -37.07 -10.47 5.57
N GLY A 57 -37.06 -9.69 6.64
CA GLY A 57 -38.25 -9.05 7.20
C GLY A 57 -38.17 -7.53 7.11
N ALA A 58 -39.20 -6.89 6.57
CA ALA A 58 -39.30 -5.43 6.47
C ALA A 58 -40.77 -5.00 6.43
N GLY A 59 -41.17 -4.03 7.26
CA GLY A 59 -42.55 -3.50 7.23
C GLY A 59 -43.63 -4.50 7.64
N ALA A 60 -43.33 -5.42 8.56
CA ALA A 60 -44.29 -6.33 9.19
C ALA A 60 -44.38 -6.03 10.71
N PRO A 61 -45.43 -6.50 11.42
CA PRO A 61 -45.53 -6.31 12.86
C PRO A 61 -44.35 -6.91 13.63
N GLU A 62 -43.93 -6.25 14.71
CA GLU A 62 -42.74 -6.63 15.50
C GLU A 62 -42.79 -8.09 15.99
N GLY A 63 -43.95 -8.57 16.44
CA GLY A 63 -44.12 -9.96 16.87
C GLY A 63 -43.88 -10.98 15.76
N GLU A 64 -44.27 -10.66 14.52
CA GLU A 64 -44.04 -11.51 13.36
C GLU A 64 -42.56 -11.49 12.93
N LEU A 65 -41.90 -10.34 13.01
CA LEU A 65 -40.46 -10.21 12.75
C LEU A 65 -39.63 -10.99 13.78
N GLN A 66 -40.03 -10.96 15.05
CA GLN A 66 -39.40 -11.75 16.12
C GLN A 66 -39.61 -13.26 15.90
N ALA A 67 -40.83 -13.67 15.55
CA ALA A 67 -41.14 -15.06 15.24
C ALA A 67 -40.34 -15.59 14.03
N LEU A 68 -40.25 -14.79 12.95
CA LEU A 68 -39.41 -15.11 11.79
C LEU A 68 -37.94 -15.26 12.19
N SER A 69 -37.40 -14.31 12.97
CA SER A 69 -36.01 -14.35 13.44
C SER A 69 -35.72 -15.60 14.27
N ALA A 70 -36.59 -15.92 15.22
CA ALA A 70 -36.46 -17.10 16.07
C ALA A 70 -36.49 -18.40 15.25
N LEU A 71 -37.43 -18.52 14.31
CA LEU A 71 -37.56 -19.70 13.46
C LEU A 71 -36.36 -19.89 12.54
N CYS A 72 -35.88 -18.82 11.90
CA CYS A 72 -34.70 -18.86 11.05
C CYS A 72 -33.46 -19.28 11.84
N ARG A 73 -33.26 -18.73 13.04
CA ARG A 73 -32.15 -19.11 13.93
C ARG A 73 -32.22 -20.60 14.33
N ALA A 74 -33.41 -21.09 14.68
CA ALA A 74 -33.60 -22.50 15.02
C ALA A 74 -33.29 -23.45 13.85
N ARG A 75 -33.53 -23.02 12.60
CA ARG A 75 -33.28 -23.80 11.38
C ARG A 75 -31.93 -23.51 10.70
N GLY A 76 -31.10 -22.65 11.27
CA GLY A 76 -29.83 -22.24 10.67
C GLY A 76 -29.96 -21.43 9.38
N VAL A 77 -31.13 -20.84 9.11
CA VAL A 77 -31.37 -19.99 7.94
C VAL A 77 -30.91 -18.56 8.22
N PRO A 78 -30.05 -17.96 7.36
CA PRO A 78 -29.69 -16.55 7.47
C PRO A 78 -30.92 -15.63 7.42
N VAL A 79 -31.04 -14.73 8.39
CA VAL A 79 -32.17 -13.80 8.51
C VAL A 79 -31.68 -12.35 8.66
N ASN A 80 -32.28 -11.44 7.92
CA ASN A 80 -32.06 -10.00 8.05
C ASN A 80 -33.39 -9.27 8.28
N ILE A 81 -33.52 -8.59 9.41
CA ILE A 81 -34.68 -7.77 9.72
C ILE A 81 -34.27 -6.30 9.59
N VAL A 82 -34.92 -5.59 8.66
CA VAL A 82 -34.64 -4.18 8.38
C VAL A 82 -34.90 -3.35 9.64
N ASP A 83 -33.97 -2.43 9.94
CA ASP A 83 -34.00 -1.56 11.13
C ASP A 83 -34.03 -2.27 12.50
N ARG A 84 -33.75 -3.58 12.55
CA ARG A 84 -33.66 -4.37 13.79
C ARG A 84 -32.40 -5.24 13.86
N PRO A 85 -31.21 -4.63 14.05
CA PRO A 85 -29.95 -5.38 14.09
C PRO A 85 -29.90 -6.55 15.10
N ALA A 86 -30.60 -6.43 16.23
CA ALA A 86 -30.69 -7.47 17.26
C ALA A 86 -31.40 -8.75 16.78
N LEU A 87 -32.27 -8.64 15.78
CA LEU A 87 -33.02 -9.76 15.21
C LEU A 87 -32.34 -10.39 13.98
N CYS A 88 -31.26 -9.78 13.49
CA CYS A 88 -30.50 -10.30 12.35
C CYS A 88 -29.56 -11.44 12.77
N SER A 89 -29.24 -12.32 11.83
CA SER A 89 -28.06 -13.20 11.88
C SER A 89 -26.99 -12.80 10.85
N PHE A 90 -27.33 -11.93 9.89
CA PHE A 90 -26.36 -11.31 8.98
C PHE A 90 -26.73 -9.86 8.64
N VAL A 91 -25.76 -9.11 8.14
CA VAL A 91 -25.94 -7.73 7.67
C VAL A 91 -25.95 -7.72 6.15
N MET A 92 -26.96 -7.10 5.55
CA MET A 92 -26.96 -6.82 4.12
C MET A 92 -26.03 -5.63 3.83
N PRO A 93 -24.94 -5.80 3.06
CA PRO A 93 -24.03 -4.71 2.76
C PRO A 93 -24.64 -3.71 1.75
N ALA A 94 -24.01 -2.54 1.61
CA ALA A 94 -24.17 -1.75 0.41
C ALA A 94 -23.47 -2.48 -0.75
N ILE A 95 -24.19 -2.71 -1.85
CA ILE A 95 -23.72 -3.53 -2.98
C ILE A 95 -23.39 -2.62 -4.17
N VAL A 96 -22.22 -2.82 -4.75
CA VAL A 96 -21.91 -2.36 -6.11
C VAL A 96 -21.99 -3.57 -7.03
N ASP A 97 -22.87 -3.50 -8.01
CA ASP A 97 -23.11 -4.57 -8.97
C ASP A 97 -22.54 -4.20 -10.35
N ARG A 98 -21.61 -5.04 -10.82
CA ARG A 98 -20.96 -5.02 -12.14
C ARG A 98 -20.87 -6.47 -12.66
N ALA A 99 -21.93 -7.25 -12.46
CA ALA A 99 -21.98 -8.70 -12.68
C ALA A 99 -21.12 -9.16 -13.88
N PRO A 100 -20.25 -10.18 -13.69
CA PRO A 100 -20.11 -11.03 -12.50
C PRO A 100 -19.29 -10.40 -11.36
N ILE A 101 -18.80 -9.17 -11.49
CA ILE A 101 -18.03 -8.50 -10.43
C ILE A 101 -18.99 -7.84 -9.45
N THR A 102 -18.91 -8.22 -8.17
CA THR A 102 -19.77 -7.68 -7.11
C THR A 102 -18.93 -7.28 -5.91
N ILE A 103 -19.26 -6.13 -5.30
CA ILE A 103 -18.58 -5.63 -4.09
C ILE A 103 -19.61 -5.40 -3.00
N GLY A 104 -19.37 -6.00 -1.82
CA GLY A 104 -20.15 -5.76 -0.61
C GLY A 104 -19.39 -4.85 0.36
N ILE A 105 -20.01 -3.74 0.77
CA ILE A 105 -19.45 -2.74 1.69
C ILE A 105 -20.28 -2.73 2.96
N SER A 106 -19.67 -3.01 4.11
CA SER A 106 -20.35 -3.02 5.41
C SER A 106 -19.53 -2.29 6.47
N THR A 107 -20.21 -1.50 7.30
CA THR A 107 -19.66 -0.86 8.51
C THR A 107 -20.06 -1.61 9.78
N GLY A 108 -20.57 -2.85 9.65
CA GLY A 108 -21.06 -3.62 10.80
C GLY A 108 -22.26 -2.99 11.52
N GLY A 109 -22.98 -2.08 10.83
CA GLY A 109 -24.11 -1.33 11.38
C GLY A 109 -23.74 0.00 12.04
N ALA A 110 -22.45 0.33 12.19
CA ALA A 110 -22.01 1.52 12.94
C ALA A 110 -22.26 2.85 12.18
N ALA A 111 -22.16 2.85 10.85
CA ALA A 111 -22.30 4.06 10.04
C ALA A 111 -22.84 3.75 8.63
N PRO A 112 -24.17 3.73 8.42
CA PRO A 112 -24.77 3.51 7.10
C PRO A 112 -24.37 4.58 6.07
N VAL A 113 -24.23 5.84 6.51
CA VAL A 113 -23.78 6.95 5.64
C VAL A 113 -22.39 6.71 5.09
N LEU A 114 -21.46 6.21 5.92
CA LEU A 114 -20.10 5.91 5.48
C LEU A 114 -20.09 4.78 4.44
N ALA A 115 -20.89 3.72 4.62
CA ALA A 115 -21.02 2.66 3.62
C ALA A 115 -21.52 3.21 2.27
N ARG A 116 -22.46 4.16 2.29
CA ARG A 116 -22.98 4.83 1.09
C ARG A 116 -21.92 5.71 0.40
N LEU A 117 -21.13 6.46 1.16
CA LEU A 117 -20.04 7.30 0.62
C LEU A 117 -18.94 6.44 -0.03
N VAL A 118 -18.55 5.35 0.62
CA VAL A 118 -17.58 4.39 0.07
C VAL A 118 -18.14 3.74 -1.20
N ARG A 119 -19.42 3.35 -1.21
CA ARG A 119 -20.10 2.83 -2.41
C ARG A 119 -20.01 3.80 -3.58
N ALA A 120 -20.35 5.07 -3.36
CA ALA A 120 -20.33 6.09 -4.40
C ALA A 120 -18.91 6.28 -4.99
N ARG A 121 -17.88 6.28 -4.15
CA ARG A 121 -16.48 6.36 -4.63
C ARG A 121 -16.08 5.16 -5.48
N ILE A 122 -16.48 3.95 -5.07
CA ILE A 122 -16.20 2.72 -5.82
C ILE A 122 -16.96 2.71 -7.15
N GLU A 123 -18.24 3.10 -7.16
CA GLU A 123 -19.06 3.20 -8.37
C GLU A 123 -18.48 4.18 -9.39
N ALA A 124 -17.86 5.28 -8.94
CA ALA A 124 -17.21 6.26 -9.80
C ALA A 124 -15.95 5.72 -10.51
N VAL A 125 -15.26 4.76 -9.91
CA VAL A 125 -14.03 4.18 -10.48
C VAL A 125 -14.31 2.92 -11.30
N LEU A 126 -15.40 2.20 -11.03
CA LEU A 126 -15.73 0.94 -11.72
C LEU A 126 -16.70 1.14 -12.89
N PRO A 127 -16.23 0.97 -14.14
CA PRO A 127 -17.09 1.11 -15.32
C PRO A 127 -18.31 0.19 -15.25
N PRO A 128 -19.53 0.65 -15.60
CA PRO A 128 -20.74 -0.18 -15.63
C PRO A 128 -20.59 -1.46 -16.47
N ALA A 129 -19.83 -1.38 -17.56
CA ALA A 129 -19.63 -2.48 -18.51
C ALA A 129 -18.48 -3.44 -18.15
N LEU A 130 -17.91 -3.35 -16.94
CA LEU A 130 -16.80 -4.22 -16.50
C LEU A 130 -17.16 -5.72 -16.56
N GLY A 131 -18.45 -6.05 -16.48
CA GLY A 131 -18.96 -7.40 -16.67
C GLY A 131 -18.57 -8.04 -18.02
N ARG A 132 -18.49 -7.23 -19.09
CA ARG A 132 -18.08 -7.69 -20.43
C ARG A 132 -16.63 -8.15 -20.45
N LEU A 133 -15.75 -7.44 -19.73
CA LEU A 133 -14.35 -7.80 -19.61
C LEU A 133 -14.19 -9.12 -18.83
N ALA A 134 -14.97 -9.31 -17.77
CA ALA A 134 -14.97 -10.57 -17.02
C ALA A 134 -15.47 -11.74 -17.88
N ALA A 135 -16.53 -11.54 -18.66
CA ALA A 135 -17.03 -12.55 -19.60
C ALA A 135 -15.98 -12.91 -20.68
N LEU A 136 -15.27 -11.92 -21.21
CA LEU A 136 -14.16 -12.14 -22.14
C LEU A 136 -13.04 -12.98 -21.50
N ALA A 137 -12.63 -12.63 -20.27
CA ALA A 137 -11.60 -13.37 -19.55
C ALA A 137 -12.00 -14.83 -19.29
N ASP A 138 -13.28 -15.09 -18.96
CA ASP A 138 -13.78 -16.44 -18.73
C ASP A 138 -13.77 -17.30 -20.00
N ARG A 139 -14.16 -16.74 -21.16
CA ARG A 139 -14.08 -17.44 -22.46
C ARG A 139 -12.67 -17.92 -22.78
N PHE A 140 -11.66 -17.11 -22.48
CA PHE A 140 -10.25 -17.43 -22.78
C PHE A 140 -9.55 -18.23 -21.67
N LYS A 141 -10.18 -18.43 -20.51
CA LYS A 141 -9.56 -19.08 -19.34
C LYS A 141 -8.94 -20.44 -19.64
N GLY A 142 -9.61 -21.26 -20.46
CA GLY A 142 -9.10 -22.57 -20.89
C GLY A 142 -7.86 -22.45 -21.79
N ALA A 143 -7.94 -21.62 -22.83
CA ALA A 143 -6.84 -21.38 -23.77
C ALA A 143 -5.61 -20.79 -23.08
N VAL A 144 -5.81 -19.83 -22.18
CA VAL A 144 -4.74 -19.21 -21.39
C VAL A 144 -4.05 -20.24 -20.50
N ARG A 145 -4.80 -21.13 -19.84
CA ARG A 145 -4.20 -22.20 -19.01
C ARG A 145 -3.39 -23.20 -19.83
N ALA A 146 -3.82 -23.49 -21.04
CA ALA A 146 -3.10 -24.41 -21.93
C ALA A 146 -1.82 -23.78 -22.49
N ALA A 147 -1.87 -22.52 -22.93
CA ALA A 147 -0.73 -21.81 -23.51
C ALA A 147 0.29 -21.36 -22.45
N LEU A 148 -0.18 -20.99 -21.25
CA LEU A 148 0.64 -20.45 -20.15
C LEU A 148 0.47 -21.33 -18.89
N PRO A 149 1.20 -22.47 -18.82
CA PRO A 149 1.10 -23.37 -17.67
C PRO A 149 1.66 -22.73 -16.40
N ASP A 150 2.72 -21.93 -16.53
CA ASP A 150 3.31 -21.19 -15.41
C ASP A 150 2.35 -20.14 -14.83
N VAL A 151 2.17 -20.17 -13.52
CA VAL A 151 1.20 -19.31 -12.80
C VAL A 151 1.59 -17.84 -12.91
N ALA A 152 2.90 -17.53 -12.81
CA ALA A 152 3.37 -16.16 -12.87
C ALA A 152 3.25 -15.58 -14.28
N ALA A 153 3.63 -16.34 -15.31
CA ALA A 153 3.44 -15.97 -16.71
C ALA A 153 1.97 -15.71 -17.05
N ARG A 154 1.07 -16.62 -16.62
CA ARG A 154 -0.37 -16.48 -16.81
C ARG A 154 -0.92 -15.21 -16.16
N ARG A 155 -0.54 -14.93 -14.92
CA ARG A 155 -0.94 -13.71 -14.22
C ARG A 155 -0.45 -12.46 -14.96
N ARG A 156 0.83 -12.41 -15.32
CA ARG A 156 1.42 -11.26 -16.04
C ARG A 156 0.71 -10.99 -17.35
N PHE A 157 0.38 -12.05 -18.09
CA PHE A 157 -0.39 -11.96 -19.32
C PHE A 157 -1.79 -11.38 -19.05
N LEU A 158 -2.52 -11.93 -18.08
CA LEU A 158 -3.85 -11.43 -17.73
C LEU A 158 -3.83 -9.98 -17.25
N ASP A 159 -2.88 -9.60 -16.39
CA ASP A 159 -2.73 -8.21 -15.92
C ASP A 159 -2.48 -7.25 -17.10
N ALA A 160 -1.61 -7.64 -18.04
CA ALA A 160 -1.30 -6.82 -19.21
C ALA A 160 -2.49 -6.68 -20.17
N VAL A 161 -3.23 -7.77 -20.40
CA VAL A 161 -4.37 -7.77 -21.34
C VAL A 161 -5.60 -7.09 -20.71
N LEU A 162 -5.91 -7.40 -19.45
CA LEU A 162 -7.07 -6.85 -18.74
C LEU A 162 -6.84 -5.43 -18.20
N GLY A 163 -5.61 -4.94 -18.19
CA GLY A 163 -5.26 -3.54 -17.91
C GLY A 163 -4.89 -2.73 -19.17
N GLY A 164 -5.00 -3.31 -20.36
CA GLY A 164 -4.56 -2.71 -21.62
C GLY A 164 -5.69 -2.44 -22.62
N PRO A 165 -5.37 -2.19 -23.90
CA PRO A 165 -6.35 -1.81 -24.93
C PRO A 165 -7.50 -2.81 -25.14
N VAL A 166 -7.26 -4.10 -24.87
CA VAL A 166 -8.31 -5.14 -24.95
C VAL A 166 -9.41 -4.89 -23.91
N ALA A 167 -9.04 -4.40 -22.73
CA ALA A 167 -9.99 -4.03 -21.68
C ALA A 167 -10.88 -2.87 -22.13
N ASP A 168 -10.29 -1.84 -22.73
CA ASP A 168 -11.02 -0.68 -23.25
C ASP A 168 -12.02 -1.10 -24.34
N LEU A 169 -11.61 -1.96 -25.27
CA LEU A 169 -12.49 -2.51 -26.32
C LEU A 169 -13.65 -3.32 -25.73
N ALA A 170 -13.38 -4.17 -24.73
CA ALA A 170 -14.41 -4.96 -24.07
C ALA A 170 -15.43 -4.09 -23.33
N VAL A 171 -14.96 -3.09 -22.58
CA VAL A 171 -15.81 -2.13 -21.86
C VAL A 171 -16.64 -1.31 -22.86
N ALA A 172 -16.06 -0.90 -23.99
CA ALA A 172 -16.76 -0.19 -25.06
C ALA A 172 -17.78 -1.06 -25.83
N GLY A 173 -17.84 -2.38 -25.58
CA GLY A 173 -18.75 -3.30 -26.28
C GLY A 173 -18.29 -3.72 -27.67
N ARG A 174 -17.02 -3.49 -28.02
CA ARG A 174 -16.42 -3.92 -29.29
C ARG A 174 -15.91 -5.36 -29.17
N GLU A 175 -16.83 -6.28 -28.92
CA GLU A 175 -16.51 -7.66 -28.49
C GLU A 175 -15.63 -8.41 -29.48
N ALA A 176 -15.99 -8.42 -30.77
CA ALA A 176 -15.22 -9.13 -31.79
C ALA A 176 -13.78 -8.62 -31.93
N GLU A 177 -13.55 -7.33 -31.69
CA GLU A 177 -12.21 -6.72 -31.71
C GLU A 177 -11.43 -7.05 -30.45
N ALA A 178 -12.09 -7.00 -29.28
CA ALA A 178 -11.49 -7.41 -28.02
C ALA A 178 -11.05 -8.89 -28.07
N GLU A 179 -11.88 -9.77 -28.64
CA GLU A 179 -11.55 -11.19 -28.81
C GLU A 179 -10.37 -11.42 -29.74
N ARG A 180 -10.33 -10.75 -30.90
CA ARG A 180 -9.18 -10.82 -31.81
C ARG A 180 -7.91 -10.32 -31.15
N GLY A 181 -8.00 -9.19 -30.42
CA GLY A 181 -6.87 -8.62 -29.68
C GLY A 181 -6.37 -9.56 -28.58
N PHE A 182 -7.28 -10.17 -27.82
CA PHE A 182 -6.94 -11.15 -26.79
C PHE A 182 -6.25 -12.38 -27.39
N ALA A 183 -6.81 -12.96 -28.46
CA ALA A 183 -6.24 -14.12 -29.13
C ALA A 183 -4.86 -13.83 -29.72
N ALA A 184 -4.68 -12.67 -30.35
CA ALA A 184 -3.38 -12.25 -30.89
C ALA A 184 -2.35 -12.05 -29.77
N ALA A 185 -2.74 -11.42 -28.66
CA ALA A 185 -1.87 -11.26 -27.50
C ALA A 185 -1.46 -12.62 -26.90
N LEU A 186 -2.40 -13.58 -26.83
CA LEU A 186 -2.13 -14.92 -26.32
C LEU A 186 -1.19 -15.71 -27.25
N ALA A 187 -1.36 -15.58 -28.56
CA ALA A 187 -0.49 -16.22 -29.55
C ALA A 187 0.95 -15.69 -29.50
N GLY A 188 1.12 -14.41 -29.18
CA GLY A 188 2.44 -13.78 -28.98
C GLY A 188 2.99 -13.90 -27.55
N ALA A 189 2.26 -14.53 -26.62
CA ALA A 189 2.67 -14.59 -25.23
C ALA A 189 3.80 -15.60 -25.04
N GLU A 190 4.90 -15.15 -24.42
CA GLU A 190 5.98 -16.04 -24.02
C GLU A 190 5.52 -16.95 -22.87
N ALA A 191 5.68 -18.27 -23.03
CA ALA A 191 5.35 -19.25 -21.99
C ALA A 191 6.15 -19.02 -20.69
N ARG A 192 7.33 -18.40 -20.78
CA ARG A 192 8.17 -18.04 -19.66
C ARG A 192 8.89 -16.71 -19.93
N PRO A 193 8.26 -15.57 -19.64
CA PRO A 193 8.87 -14.28 -19.92
C PRO A 193 10.09 -14.05 -19.03
N ALA A 194 11.06 -13.29 -19.54
CA ALA A 194 12.24 -12.91 -18.79
C ALA A 194 11.86 -12.18 -17.49
N GLY A 195 12.54 -12.52 -16.39
CA GLY A 195 12.37 -11.80 -15.13
C GLY A 195 13.06 -10.44 -15.18
N VAL A 196 12.69 -9.59 -14.23
CA VAL A 196 13.14 -8.20 -14.15
C VAL A 196 13.34 -7.82 -12.69
N VAL A 197 14.34 -7.00 -12.43
CA VAL A 197 14.61 -6.43 -11.10
C VAL A 197 14.22 -4.95 -11.09
N HIS A 198 13.33 -4.57 -10.19
CA HIS A 198 13.03 -3.18 -9.89
C HIS A 198 13.69 -2.79 -8.57
N LEU A 199 14.64 -1.86 -8.59
CA LEU A 199 15.19 -1.24 -7.39
C LEU A 199 14.27 -0.09 -6.99
N VAL A 200 13.49 -0.27 -5.93
CA VAL A 200 12.39 0.65 -5.58
C VAL A 200 12.70 1.35 -4.26
N GLY A 201 12.66 2.69 -4.28
CA GLY A 201 12.71 3.49 -3.06
C GLY A 201 11.41 3.43 -2.28
N ALA A 202 11.49 2.98 -1.03
CA ALA A 202 10.36 2.87 -0.11
C ALA A 202 10.00 4.20 0.56
N GLY A 203 10.85 5.23 0.40
CA GLY A 203 10.75 6.43 1.22
C GLY A 203 11.29 6.23 2.64
N PRO A 204 11.19 7.24 3.52
CA PRO A 204 11.78 7.24 4.86
C PRO A 204 11.10 6.26 5.84
N GLY A 205 9.91 5.75 5.48
CA GLY A 205 9.14 4.79 6.28
C GLY A 205 7.62 4.96 6.17
N ALA A 206 7.13 6.20 6.05
CA ALA A 206 5.70 6.48 5.89
C ALA A 206 5.19 5.98 4.54
N ALA A 207 4.09 5.22 4.55
CA ALA A 207 3.58 4.54 3.37
C ALA A 207 3.02 5.49 2.30
N ASP A 208 2.54 6.66 2.72
CA ASP A 208 2.03 7.73 1.85
C ASP A 208 3.13 8.52 1.11
N LEU A 209 4.40 8.31 1.48
CA LEU A 209 5.56 8.86 0.76
C LEU A 209 6.10 7.95 -0.35
N LEU A 210 5.44 6.81 -0.60
CA LEU A 210 5.72 6.00 -1.78
C LEU A 210 5.30 6.74 -3.05
N THR A 211 6.10 6.58 -4.10
CA THR A 211 5.68 7.06 -5.42
C THR A 211 4.56 6.16 -5.97
N LEU A 212 3.68 6.71 -6.80
CA LEU A 212 2.65 5.93 -7.49
C LEU A 212 3.24 4.77 -8.31
N ARG A 213 4.44 4.99 -8.86
CA ARG A 213 5.20 3.95 -9.58
C ARG A 213 5.65 2.82 -8.65
N ALA A 214 6.16 3.15 -7.46
CA ALA A 214 6.54 2.16 -6.46
C ALA A 214 5.35 1.32 -6.01
N LEU A 215 4.21 1.97 -5.71
CA LEU A 215 2.98 1.30 -5.31
C LEU A 215 2.49 0.33 -6.39
N ARG A 216 2.49 0.76 -7.65
CA ARG A 216 2.11 -0.09 -8.79
C ARG A 216 3.00 -1.33 -8.88
N LEU A 217 4.32 -1.16 -8.83
CA LEU A 217 5.27 -2.28 -8.92
C LEU A 217 5.17 -3.24 -7.73
N LEU A 218 4.88 -2.74 -6.52
CA LEU A 218 4.62 -3.59 -5.35
C LEU A 218 3.35 -4.45 -5.50
N GLY A 219 2.33 -3.94 -6.18
CA GLY A 219 1.12 -4.70 -6.53
C GLY A 219 1.36 -5.77 -7.61
N GLU A 220 2.36 -5.59 -8.46
CA GLU A 220 2.70 -6.50 -9.55
C GLU A 220 3.81 -7.51 -9.20
N ALA A 221 4.54 -7.29 -8.10
CA ALA A 221 5.74 -8.05 -7.73
C ALA A 221 5.44 -9.52 -7.44
N ASP A 222 6.26 -10.41 -8.01
CA ASP A 222 6.24 -11.83 -7.64
C ASP A 222 6.97 -12.07 -6.31
N VAL A 223 8.05 -11.31 -6.09
CA VAL A 223 8.89 -11.38 -4.90
C VAL A 223 9.36 -9.99 -4.50
N VAL A 224 9.31 -9.68 -3.21
CA VAL A 224 9.78 -8.44 -2.60
C VAL A 224 10.97 -8.75 -1.70
N VAL A 225 12.14 -8.27 -2.10
CA VAL A 225 13.39 -8.37 -1.35
C VAL A 225 13.60 -7.06 -0.59
N HIS A 226 13.58 -7.08 0.74
CA HIS A 226 13.61 -5.86 1.56
C HIS A 226 14.60 -5.93 2.72
N ASP A 227 15.00 -4.78 3.23
CA ASP A 227 15.86 -4.65 4.40
C ASP A 227 15.10 -4.06 5.60
N ARG A 228 15.84 -3.84 6.70
CA ARG A 228 15.31 -3.38 7.99
C ARG A 228 14.67 -1.99 7.93
N LEU A 229 15.08 -1.13 6.98
CA LEU A 229 14.60 0.25 6.94
C LEU A 229 13.21 0.38 6.31
N VAL A 230 12.69 -0.70 5.73
CA VAL A 230 11.34 -0.75 5.19
C VAL A 230 10.38 -1.19 6.29
N GLY A 231 9.43 -0.33 6.64
CA GLY A 231 8.41 -0.63 7.64
C GLY A 231 7.27 -1.52 7.14
N GLU A 232 6.57 -2.19 8.05
CA GLU A 232 5.44 -3.09 7.75
C GLU A 232 4.33 -2.39 6.94
N GLY A 233 4.02 -1.12 7.25
CA GLY A 233 2.98 -0.38 6.53
C GLY A 233 3.25 -0.24 5.02
N VAL A 234 4.52 -0.23 4.60
CA VAL A 234 4.90 -0.27 3.17
C VAL A 234 4.79 -1.70 2.62
N LEU A 235 5.21 -2.70 3.39
CA LEU A 235 5.14 -4.11 2.97
C LEU A 235 3.71 -4.60 2.81
N ASP A 236 2.76 -4.06 3.58
CA ASP A 236 1.33 -4.37 3.50
C ASP A 236 0.66 -3.85 2.23
N LEU A 237 1.30 -2.90 1.53
CA LEU A 237 0.88 -2.45 0.20
C LEU A 237 1.32 -3.39 -0.92
N ALA A 238 2.25 -4.30 -0.64
CA ALA A 238 2.62 -5.34 -1.60
C ALA A 238 1.48 -6.33 -1.80
N ARG A 239 1.46 -6.94 -2.98
CA ARG A 239 0.54 -8.03 -3.31
C ARG A 239 0.56 -9.12 -2.23
N ARG A 240 -0.62 -9.57 -1.77
CA ARG A 240 -0.75 -10.48 -0.61
C ARG A 240 -0.05 -11.84 -0.78
N ASP A 241 0.05 -12.32 -2.01
CA ASP A 241 0.71 -13.58 -2.39
C ASP A 241 2.12 -13.34 -2.97
N ALA A 242 2.70 -12.15 -2.84
CA ALA A 242 4.10 -11.93 -3.16
C ALA A 242 4.99 -12.56 -2.07
N GLU A 243 6.00 -13.31 -2.50
CA GLU A 243 7.03 -13.84 -1.60
C GLU A 243 7.82 -12.67 -0.99
N ARG A 244 7.96 -12.62 0.34
CA ARG A 244 8.73 -11.57 1.04
C ARG A 244 10.04 -12.15 1.54
N ILE A 245 11.17 -11.60 1.09
CA ILE A 245 12.51 -12.04 1.47
C ILE A 245 13.22 -10.91 2.21
N TYR A 246 13.51 -11.13 3.48
CA TYR A 246 14.27 -10.21 4.30
C TYR A 246 15.78 -10.42 4.15
N VAL A 247 16.52 -9.35 3.81
CA VAL A 247 17.99 -9.37 3.62
C VAL A 247 18.75 -8.45 4.58
N GLY A 248 18.06 -7.89 5.59
CA GLY A 248 18.68 -6.98 6.56
C GLY A 248 19.51 -7.68 7.64
N LYS A 249 20.32 -6.90 8.37
CA LYS A 249 21.02 -7.34 9.59
C LYS A 249 20.00 -7.53 10.72
N SER A 250 19.63 -8.77 11.03
CA SER A 250 18.94 -9.12 12.28
C SER A 250 19.95 -9.67 13.29
N ARG A 251 19.78 -9.36 14.58
CA ARG A 251 20.66 -9.83 15.67
C ARG A 251 20.76 -11.36 15.78
N ALA A 252 19.89 -12.13 15.12
CA ALA A 252 19.81 -13.58 15.22
C ALA A 252 19.92 -14.36 13.89
N ASN A 253 20.10 -13.70 12.74
CA ASN A 253 20.22 -14.37 11.44
C ASN A 253 21.44 -13.87 10.67
N HIS A 254 22.17 -14.82 10.06
CA HIS A 254 23.34 -14.56 9.21
C HIS A 254 23.05 -13.43 8.22
N CYS A 255 23.80 -12.33 8.34
CA CYS A 255 23.75 -11.21 7.41
C CYS A 255 24.16 -11.71 6.03
N LEU A 256 23.29 -11.61 5.02
CA LEU A 256 23.71 -11.77 3.64
C LEU A 256 24.72 -10.66 3.32
N PRO A 257 25.95 -11.00 2.89
CA PRO A 257 26.85 -10.02 2.31
C PRO A 257 26.19 -9.36 1.09
N GLN A 258 26.65 -8.18 0.70
CA GLN A 258 26.07 -7.49 -0.46
C GLN A 258 26.12 -8.33 -1.73
N GLU A 259 27.21 -9.05 -1.95
CA GLU A 259 27.36 -9.99 -3.07
C GLU A 259 26.26 -11.06 -3.05
N GLY A 260 25.95 -11.61 -1.86
CA GLY A 260 24.83 -12.55 -1.70
C GLY A 260 23.46 -11.95 -2.00
N ILE A 261 23.24 -10.65 -1.71
CA ILE A 261 22.03 -9.94 -2.11
C ILE A 261 21.98 -9.78 -3.64
N ASN A 262 23.10 -9.41 -4.26
CA ASN A 262 23.20 -9.25 -5.70
C ASN A 262 22.90 -10.58 -6.43
N ASP A 263 23.50 -11.68 -5.97
CA ASP A 263 23.28 -13.02 -6.51
C ASP A 263 21.84 -13.47 -6.35
N LEU A 264 21.22 -13.18 -5.21
CA LEU A 264 19.81 -13.45 -4.95
C LEU A 264 18.90 -12.74 -5.97
N LEU A 265 19.12 -11.44 -6.22
CA LEU A 265 18.32 -10.67 -7.17
C LEU A 265 18.44 -11.23 -8.59
N VAL A 266 19.67 -11.53 -9.02
CA VAL A 266 19.94 -12.14 -10.33
C VAL A 266 19.28 -13.51 -10.46
N ARG A 267 19.39 -14.36 -9.42
CA ARG A 267 18.80 -15.70 -9.42
C ARG A 267 17.27 -15.63 -9.56
N LEU A 268 16.60 -14.82 -8.74
CA LEU A 268 15.14 -14.67 -8.78
C LEU A 268 14.66 -14.15 -10.14
N ALA A 269 15.39 -13.21 -10.75
CA ALA A 269 15.05 -12.74 -12.09
C ALA A 269 15.26 -13.81 -13.16
N ARG A 270 16.32 -14.64 -13.06
CA ARG A 270 16.55 -15.79 -13.96
C ARG A 270 15.49 -16.88 -13.83
N GLU A 271 14.85 -16.99 -12.67
CA GLU A 271 13.68 -17.86 -12.50
C GLU A 271 12.45 -17.37 -13.28
N GLY A 272 12.48 -16.12 -13.78
CA GLY A 272 11.38 -15.46 -14.49
C GLY A 272 10.48 -14.62 -13.58
N LYS A 273 10.93 -14.25 -12.38
CA LYS A 273 10.14 -13.46 -11.42
C LYS A 273 10.25 -11.95 -11.69
N ARG A 274 9.16 -11.22 -11.42
CA ARG A 274 9.22 -9.75 -11.21
C ARG A 274 9.70 -9.48 -9.79
N VAL A 275 10.98 -9.14 -9.67
CA VAL A 275 11.64 -8.88 -8.39
C VAL A 275 11.52 -7.41 -8.06
N VAL A 276 11.05 -7.09 -6.85
CA VAL A 276 11.16 -5.74 -6.28
C VAL A 276 12.20 -5.79 -5.17
N ARG A 277 13.35 -5.12 -5.37
CA ARG A 277 14.30 -4.81 -4.30
C ARG A 277 13.87 -3.51 -3.65
N LEU A 278 13.14 -3.62 -2.55
CA LEU A 278 12.59 -2.48 -1.82
C LEU A 278 13.62 -1.97 -0.81
N LYS A 279 13.98 -0.68 -0.91
CA LYS A 279 15.07 -0.07 -0.16
C LYS A 279 14.57 1.15 0.60
N GLY A 280 14.96 1.29 1.88
CA GLY A 280 14.63 2.49 2.65
C GLY A 280 15.19 3.76 1.99
N GLY A 281 14.39 4.82 1.96
CA GLY A 281 14.73 6.09 1.31
C GLY A 281 14.72 5.98 -0.21
N ASP A 282 15.84 6.38 -0.82
CA ASP A 282 16.08 6.32 -2.26
C ASP A 282 17.15 5.25 -2.59
N PRO A 283 17.00 4.46 -3.67
CA PRO A 283 17.96 3.42 -4.02
C PRO A 283 19.40 3.91 -4.23
N PHE A 284 19.57 5.13 -4.70
CA PHE A 284 20.86 5.70 -5.12
C PHE A 284 21.44 6.73 -4.13
N VAL A 285 20.72 7.07 -3.07
CA VAL A 285 21.25 7.90 -1.97
C VAL A 285 21.68 7.00 -0.81
N PHE A 286 22.98 6.68 -0.75
CA PHE A 286 23.59 5.81 0.27
C PHE A 286 22.96 4.41 0.42
N GLY A 287 22.14 3.99 -0.54
CA GLY A 287 21.42 2.71 -0.52
C GLY A 287 22.19 1.55 -1.16
N ARG A 288 23.35 1.78 -1.80
CA ARG A 288 24.09 0.77 -2.60
C ARG A 288 23.33 0.22 -3.82
N GLY A 289 22.26 0.89 -4.28
CA GLY A 289 21.51 0.46 -5.45
C GLY A 289 22.36 0.41 -6.73
N GLY A 290 23.41 1.23 -6.82
CA GLY A 290 24.34 1.19 -7.96
C GLY A 290 25.08 -0.15 -8.09
N GLU A 291 25.49 -0.75 -6.98
CA GLU A 291 26.15 -2.06 -6.95
C GLU A 291 25.18 -3.18 -7.38
N GLU A 292 23.95 -3.16 -6.85
CA GLU A 292 22.89 -4.11 -7.17
C GLU A 292 22.51 -4.03 -8.67
N MET A 293 22.39 -2.82 -9.22
CA MET A 293 22.12 -2.59 -10.64
C MET A 293 23.27 -3.07 -11.52
N ALA A 294 24.52 -2.80 -11.14
CA ALA A 294 25.70 -3.24 -11.89
C ALA A 294 25.77 -4.77 -11.98
N ALA A 295 25.47 -5.48 -10.88
CA ALA A 295 25.41 -6.94 -10.87
C ALA A 295 24.30 -7.48 -11.80
N CYS A 296 23.11 -6.87 -11.79
CA CYS A 296 22.04 -7.25 -12.72
C CYS A 296 22.45 -7.05 -14.19
N ARG A 297 23.07 -5.91 -14.51
CA ARG A 297 23.56 -5.61 -15.87
C ARG A 297 24.63 -6.60 -16.31
N ALA A 298 25.60 -6.91 -15.44
CA ALA A 298 26.64 -7.90 -15.73
C ALA A 298 26.07 -9.30 -15.99
N ALA A 299 24.95 -9.64 -15.36
CA ALA A 299 24.25 -10.91 -15.52
C ALA A 299 23.26 -10.95 -16.70
N GLY A 300 23.11 -9.86 -17.47
CA GLY A 300 22.13 -9.74 -18.56
C GLY A 300 20.67 -9.62 -18.10
N VAL A 301 20.45 -9.27 -16.83
CA VAL A 301 19.11 -9.12 -16.24
C VAL A 301 18.63 -7.69 -16.41
N ALA A 302 17.40 -7.53 -16.93
CA ALA A 302 16.75 -6.22 -16.99
C ALA A 302 16.60 -5.65 -15.58
N CYS A 303 17.08 -4.42 -15.38
CA CYS A 303 17.04 -3.75 -14.10
C CYS A 303 16.62 -2.29 -14.26
N GLU A 304 15.58 -1.91 -13.52
CA GLU A 304 15.02 -0.57 -13.51
C GLU A 304 15.05 0.01 -12.09
N VAL A 305 15.23 1.33 -12.00
CA VAL A 305 15.24 2.06 -10.73
C VAL A 305 14.02 2.95 -10.64
N VAL A 306 13.33 2.87 -9.50
CA VAL A 306 12.25 3.77 -9.13
C VAL A 306 12.72 4.61 -7.95
N PRO A 307 12.84 5.94 -8.11
CA PRO A 307 13.33 6.81 -7.04
C PRO A 307 12.34 6.84 -5.88
N GLY A 308 12.86 7.14 -4.70
CA GLY A 308 12.09 7.32 -3.48
C GLY A 308 12.39 8.65 -2.81
N VAL A 309 11.52 9.05 -1.87
CA VAL A 309 11.80 10.21 -1.03
C VAL A 309 12.94 9.87 -0.08
N THR A 310 14.11 10.51 -0.25
CA THR A 310 15.25 10.26 0.62
C THR A 310 15.05 10.84 2.04
N ALA A 311 15.72 10.25 3.03
CA ALA A 311 15.55 10.58 4.44
C ALA A 311 15.79 12.06 4.76
N ALA A 312 16.75 12.73 4.10
CA ALA A 312 17.02 14.14 4.33
C ALA A 312 15.81 15.04 3.99
N LEU A 313 15.17 14.81 2.83
CA LEU A 313 14.01 15.57 2.40
C LEU A 313 12.81 15.31 3.31
N ALA A 314 12.58 14.05 3.66
CA ALA A 314 11.52 13.66 4.57
C ALA A 314 11.69 14.26 5.97
N CYS A 315 12.89 14.17 6.55
CA CYS A 315 13.18 14.75 7.86
C CYS A 315 13.00 16.28 7.83
N GLY A 316 13.48 16.95 6.77
CA GLY A 316 13.29 18.38 6.61
C GLY A 316 11.82 18.78 6.61
N ALA A 317 11.03 18.16 5.72
CA ALA A 317 9.59 18.43 5.61
C ALA A 317 8.83 18.13 6.90
N ALA A 318 9.08 16.98 7.54
CA ALA A 318 8.37 16.55 8.73
C ALA A 318 8.73 17.32 10.01
N THR A 319 9.82 18.09 9.99
CA THR A 319 10.30 18.88 11.14
C THR A 319 10.28 20.39 10.90
N GLY A 320 9.80 20.82 9.73
CA GLY A 320 9.81 22.23 9.33
C GLY A 320 11.22 22.80 9.17
N ILE A 321 12.21 21.97 8.83
CA ILE A 321 13.59 22.40 8.54
C ILE A 321 13.77 22.40 7.03
N PRO A 322 13.65 23.55 6.35
CA PRO A 322 13.93 23.60 4.92
C PRO A 322 15.41 23.31 4.69
N LEU A 323 15.75 22.45 3.72
CA LEU A 323 17.16 22.17 3.42
C LEU A 323 17.85 23.35 2.72
N THR A 324 17.07 24.23 2.08
CA THR A 324 17.55 25.46 1.45
C THR A 324 16.69 26.63 1.89
N HIS A 325 17.31 27.78 2.12
CA HIS A 325 16.60 29.05 2.33
C HIS A 325 17.48 30.19 1.81
N ARG A 326 16.87 31.18 1.15
CA ARG A 326 17.57 32.23 0.39
C ARG A 326 18.73 32.89 1.17
N ASP A 327 18.48 33.17 2.44
CA ASP A 327 19.41 33.88 3.32
C ASP A 327 20.31 32.94 4.15
N HIS A 328 19.96 31.67 4.25
CA HIS A 328 20.63 30.71 5.14
C HIS A 328 21.47 29.67 4.39
N ALA A 329 20.94 29.05 3.34
CA ALA A 329 21.59 27.95 2.64
C ALA A 329 21.27 27.95 1.14
N ARG A 330 22.31 28.02 0.32
CA ARG A 330 22.25 27.96 -1.16
C ARG A 330 22.74 26.63 -1.73
N ALA A 331 23.26 25.77 -0.86
CA ALA A 331 23.73 24.44 -1.19
C ALA A 331 23.25 23.46 -0.12
N VAL A 332 23.05 22.21 -0.54
CA VAL A 332 22.76 21.09 0.35
C VAL A 332 23.80 20.01 0.07
N THR A 333 24.46 19.53 1.11
CA THR A 333 25.47 18.49 1.01
C THR A 333 24.97 17.24 1.71
N PHE A 334 24.79 16.16 0.95
CA PHE A 334 24.51 14.84 1.50
C PHE A 334 25.83 14.12 1.73
N ALA A 335 26.09 13.72 2.98
CA ALA A 335 27.30 13.00 3.35
C ALA A 335 26.96 11.83 4.27
N THR A 336 27.88 10.86 4.36
CA THR A 336 27.75 9.73 5.26
C THR A 336 28.78 9.82 6.38
N GLY A 337 28.34 9.67 7.63
CA GLY A 337 29.19 9.61 8.81
C GLY A 337 29.83 8.24 9.03
N HIS A 338 29.62 7.27 8.15
CA HIS A 338 30.18 5.93 8.30
C HIS A 338 30.72 5.40 6.97
N THR A 339 32.02 5.12 6.92
CA THR A 339 32.67 4.44 5.79
C THR A 339 32.82 2.95 6.07
N ARG A 340 33.17 2.17 5.03
CA ARG A 340 33.44 0.71 5.12
C ARG A 340 34.51 0.33 6.16
N GLU A 341 35.37 1.28 6.53
CA GLU A 341 36.51 1.12 7.44
C GLU A 341 36.26 1.71 8.85
N GLY A 342 35.05 2.22 9.11
CA GLY A 342 34.69 2.79 10.42
C GLY A 342 35.35 4.14 10.73
N ARG A 343 36.01 4.78 9.76
CA ARG A 343 36.64 6.10 9.89
C ARG A 343 35.80 7.18 9.23
N LEU A 344 35.78 8.39 9.79
CA LEU A 344 35.20 9.56 9.15
C LEU A 344 36.22 10.09 8.12
N ASP A 345 36.07 9.70 6.87
CA ASP A 345 36.87 10.21 5.76
C ASP A 345 36.03 11.23 4.98
N LEU A 346 35.96 12.44 5.50
CA LEU A 346 35.20 13.55 4.94
C LEU A 346 36.12 14.75 4.71
N ASP A 347 35.88 15.47 3.61
CA ASP A 347 36.50 16.78 3.38
C ASP A 347 35.83 17.83 4.29
N PHE A 348 36.30 17.92 5.53
CA PHE A 348 35.77 18.87 6.51
C PHE A 348 35.92 20.33 6.06
N ALA A 349 36.94 20.66 5.27
CA ALA A 349 37.11 22.01 4.75
C ALA A 349 35.97 22.38 3.77
N ALA A 350 35.53 21.43 2.94
CA ALA A 350 34.36 21.61 2.09
C ALA A 350 33.06 21.69 2.91
N LEU A 351 32.91 20.83 3.93
CA LEU A 351 31.71 20.79 4.78
C LEU A 351 31.57 22.02 5.71
N ALA A 352 32.68 22.65 6.09
CA ALA A 352 32.68 23.83 6.96
C ALA A 352 32.37 25.15 6.21
N ARG A 353 32.28 25.13 4.87
CA ARG A 353 31.95 26.36 4.10
C ARG A 353 30.61 26.95 4.56
N PRO A 354 30.49 28.28 4.66
CA PRO A 354 29.25 28.92 5.11
C PRO A 354 28.14 28.79 4.06
N ARG A 355 26.90 29.08 4.47
CA ARG A 355 25.71 29.12 3.62
C ARG A 355 25.36 27.80 2.91
N GLN A 356 25.57 26.69 3.59
CA GLN A 356 25.10 25.36 3.18
C GLN A 356 24.35 24.66 4.31
N THR A 357 23.54 23.68 3.94
CA THR A 357 22.94 22.72 4.87
C THR A 357 23.63 21.38 4.68
N LEU A 358 24.19 20.82 5.74
CA LEU A 358 24.72 19.46 5.74
C LEU A 358 23.62 18.51 6.18
N ALA A 359 23.39 17.45 5.42
CA ALA A 359 22.57 16.31 5.84
C ALA A 359 23.44 15.06 5.94
N ILE A 360 23.79 14.67 7.16
CA ILE A 360 24.70 13.57 7.45
C ILE A 360 23.89 12.31 7.81
N TYR A 361 24.04 11.30 6.95
CA TYR A 361 23.46 9.97 7.11
C TYR A 361 24.37 9.10 7.96
N MET A 362 23.79 8.21 8.76
CA MET A 362 24.56 7.17 9.49
C MET A 362 25.66 7.74 10.40
N GLY A 363 25.47 8.94 10.97
CA GLY A 363 26.53 9.66 11.69
C GLY A 363 26.39 9.72 13.21
N VAL A 364 25.38 9.10 13.83
CA VAL A 364 25.13 9.25 15.28
C VAL A 364 26.30 8.76 16.12
N SER A 365 26.82 7.57 15.81
CA SER A 365 27.97 7.00 16.54
C SER A 365 29.26 7.79 16.33
N THR A 366 29.33 8.56 15.25
CA THR A 366 30.50 9.35 14.87
C THR A 366 30.31 10.85 15.06
N LEU A 367 29.23 11.25 15.73
CA LEU A 367 28.87 12.64 15.97
C LEU A 367 29.98 13.44 16.69
N PRO A 368 30.69 12.89 17.71
CA PRO A 368 31.82 13.59 18.33
C PRO A 368 32.95 13.92 17.34
N ALA A 369 33.34 12.95 16.51
CA ALA A 369 34.40 13.14 15.51
C ALA A 369 33.97 14.10 14.39
N LEU A 370 32.70 14.05 13.98
CA LEU A 370 32.11 15.01 13.05
C LEU A 370 32.20 16.44 13.61
N ARG A 371 31.83 16.62 14.88
CA ARG A 371 31.95 17.92 15.59
C ARG A 371 33.40 18.40 15.58
N ASP A 372 34.33 17.57 16.03
CA ASP A 372 35.76 17.94 16.12
C ASP A 372 36.31 18.38 14.76
N GLY A 373 36.04 17.61 13.71
CA GLY A 373 36.52 17.92 12.35
C GLY A 373 35.91 19.19 11.77
N LEU A 374 34.61 19.43 11.95
CA LEU A 374 33.95 20.65 11.46
C LEU A 374 34.47 21.91 12.18
N LEU A 375 34.66 21.84 13.50
CA LEU A 375 35.21 22.97 14.26
C LEU A 375 36.68 23.25 13.89
N ALA A 376 37.49 22.19 13.75
CA ALA A 376 38.89 22.32 13.32
C ALA A 376 39.01 22.92 11.91
N ALA A 377 38.04 22.65 11.04
CA ALA A 377 37.94 23.24 9.70
C ALA A 377 37.35 24.66 9.67
N GLY A 378 37.05 25.26 10.84
CA GLY A 378 36.62 26.65 10.96
C GLY A 378 35.11 26.87 11.00
N MET A 379 34.28 25.82 11.16
CA MET A 379 32.85 26.00 11.42
C MET A 379 32.64 26.68 12.78
N ALA A 380 31.78 27.70 12.83
CA ALA A 380 31.49 28.41 14.08
C ALA A 380 30.84 27.45 15.12
N PRO A 381 31.28 27.45 16.40
CA PRO A 381 30.71 26.58 17.44
C PRO A 381 29.21 26.80 17.69
N ALA A 382 28.74 28.03 17.48
CA ALA A 382 27.33 28.40 17.60
C ALA A 382 26.47 27.97 16.39
N THR A 383 27.05 27.29 15.39
CA THR A 383 26.29 26.81 14.23
C THR A 383 25.18 25.86 14.69
N PRO A 384 23.91 26.16 14.39
CA PRO A 384 22.82 25.33 14.85
C PRO A 384 22.77 24.03 14.06
N ALA A 385 22.29 22.99 14.72
CA ALA A 385 22.11 21.66 14.18
C ALA A 385 20.84 20.99 14.77
N ALA A 386 20.42 19.90 14.14
CA ALA A 386 19.32 19.07 14.60
C ALA A 386 19.59 17.58 14.36
N LEU A 387 19.19 16.74 15.31
CA LEU A 387 19.03 15.30 15.12
C LEU A 387 17.55 15.00 14.91
N VAL A 388 17.25 14.26 13.86
CA VAL A 388 15.88 13.80 13.55
C VAL A 388 15.89 12.28 13.54
N GLU A 389 15.30 11.67 14.56
CA GLU A 389 15.13 10.21 14.66
C GLU A 389 13.78 9.82 14.05
N SER A 390 13.76 8.75 13.25
CA SER A 390 12.54 8.20 12.63
C SER A 390 11.72 9.25 11.87
N GLY A 391 12.40 10.16 11.15
CA GLY A 391 11.75 11.27 10.45
C GLY A 391 10.67 10.82 9.46
N GLY A 392 9.48 11.41 9.59
CA GLY A 392 8.29 11.05 8.82
C GLY A 392 7.42 9.94 9.42
N LEU A 393 7.85 9.28 10.51
CA LEU A 393 7.05 8.27 11.22
C LEU A 393 6.35 8.87 12.46
N GLU A 394 5.36 8.16 13.01
CA GLU A 394 4.70 8.57 14.26
C GLU A 394 5.67 8.65 15.45
N ALA A 395 6.68 7.78 15.47
CA ALA A 395 7.74 7.77 16.47
C ALA A 395 8.84 8.83 16.22
N GLN A 396 8.58 9.84 15.37
CA GLN A 396 9.53 10.90 15.06
C GLN A 396 9.92 11.67 16.33
N ARG A 397 11.23 11.89 16.49
CA ARG A 397 11.78 12.71 17.57
C ARG A 397 12.80 13.69 17.01
N VAL A 398 12.83 14.89 17.58
CA VAL A 398 13.75 15.96 17.15
C VAL A 398 14.52 16.47 18.36
N LEU A 399 15.83 16.60 18.22
CA LEU A 399 16.70 17.28 19.18
C LEU A 399 17.44 18.41 18.45
N ARG A 400 17.31 19.64 18.92
CA ARG A 400 17.96 20.82 18.34
C ARG A 400 18.99 21.39 19.30
N GLY A 401 20.03 22.01 18.76
CA GLY A 401 21.07 22.67 19.52
C GLY A 401 22.32 22.88 18.66
N THR A 402 23.38 23.38 19.28
CA THR A 402 24.73 23.38 18.70
C THR A 402 25.28 21.96 18.63
N LEU A 403 26.31 21.73 17.81
CA LEU A 403 26.96 20.42 17.72
C LEU A 403 27.45 19.92 19.09
N ASP A 404 27.96 20.80 19.95
CA ASP A 404 28.40 20.44 21.30
C ASP A 404 27.26 19.97 22.20
N GLU A 405 26.11 20.65 22.15
CA GLU A 405 24.92 20.26 22.90
C GLU A 405 24.37 18.91 22.41
N LEU A 406 24.34 18.72 21.09
CA LEU A 406 23.89 17.46 20.49
C LEU A 406 24.81 16.31 20.86
N VAL A 407 26.14 16.50 20.85
CA VAL A 407 27.10 15.47 21.29
C VAL A 407 26.84 15.05 22.74
N ARG A 408 26.56 16.00 23.64
CA ARG A 408 26.29 15.69 25.06
C ARG A 408 24.94 15.00 25.27
N ALA A 409 23.90 15.42 24.55
CA ALA A 409 22.53 14.95 24.78
C ALA A 409 22.17 13.68 23.98
N ALA A 410 22.80 13.42 22.84
CA ALA A 410 22.47 12.30 21.95
C ALA A 410 22.48 10.92 22.64
N PRO A 411 23.43 10.55 23.52
CA PRO A 411 23.46 9.22 24.14
C PRO A 411 22.23 8.89 24.98
N ALA A 412 21.70 9.86 25.73
CA ALA A 412 20.50 9.70 26.54
C ALA A 412 19.21 9.87 25.73
N TRP A 413 19.27 10.66 24.65
CA TRP A 413 18.12 10.92 23.80
C TRP A 413 17.85 9.76 22.83
N HIS A 414 18.85 9.17 22.19
CA HIS A 414 18.66 8.19 21.11
C HIS A 414 17.95 6.90 21.55
N ALA A 415 16.90 6.50 20.83
CA ALA A 415 16.10 5.31 21.14
C ALA A 415 16.37 4.11 20.21
N GLY A 416 17.44 4.15 19.43
CA GLY A 416 17.83 3.06 18.52
C GLY A 416 17.25 3.15 17.10
N GLY A 417 16.53 4.22 16.76
CA GLY A 417 15.98 4.45 15.43
C GLY A 417 16.99 4.99 14.41
N PRO A 418 16.67 5.04 13.11
CA PRO A 418 17.52 5.75 12.15
C PRO A 418 17.49 7.26 12.42
N VAL A 419 18.64 7.92 12.38
CA VAL A 419 18.76 9.35 12.68
C VAL A 419 19.43 10.08 11.52
N MET A 420 18.85 11.23 11.16
CA MET A 420 19.42 12.24 10.28
C MET A 420 20.05 13.36 11.11
N ILE A 421 21.27 13.75 10.79
CA ILE A 421 21.91 14.94 11.37
C ILE A 421 21.82 16.06 10.34
N LEU A 422 21.17 17.16 10.69
CA LEU A 422 21.10 18.37 9.88
C LEU A 422 21.96 19.44 10.54
N VAL A 423 22.87 20.07 9.80
CA VAL A 423 23.75 21.13 10.31
C VAL A 423 23.67 22.35 9.41
N GLY A 424 23.52 23.53 9.99
CA GLY A 424 23.41 24.79 9.26
C GLY A 424 22.34 25.69 9.84
N SER A 425 22.38 26.98 9.48
CA SER A 425 21.51 28.03 10.03
C SER A 425 20.01 27.79 9.82
N VAL A 426 19.62 26.96 8.84
CA VAL A 426 18.22 26.54 8.63
C VAL A 426 17.62 25.75 9.80
N THR A 427 18.46 25.23 10.71
CA THR A 427 18.00 24.45 11.87
C THR A 427 17.69 25.29 13.10
N ALA A 428 17.97 26.61 13.06
CA ALA A 428 17.85 27.54 14.18
C ALA A 428 16.42 27.72 14.75
N GLY A 429 15.37 27.31 14.03
CA GLY A 429 13.97 27.45 14.47
C GLY A 429 13.15 28.43 13.59
N ALA A 430 12.05 28.95 14.15
CA ALA A 430 10.96 29.63 13.43
C ALA A 430 11.39 30.83 12.55
N GLU A 431 12.53 31.47 12.82
CA GLU A 431 13.03 32.59 11.99
C GLU A 431 13.55 32.14 10.61
N ALA A 432 14.01 30.88 10.46
CA ALA A 432 14.49 30.34 9.19
C ALA A 432 13.41 29.56 8.41
N ALA A 433 12.34 29.18 9.09
CA ALA A 433 11.20 28.46 8.55
C ALA A 433 9.99 29.39 8.61
N GLY A 434 9.96 30.43 7.76
CA GLY A 434 8.80 31.34 7.65
C GLY A 434 7.51 30.54 7.66
N GLU A 435 6.71 30.71 8.73
CA GLU A 435 5.57 29.89 9.17
C GLU A 435 5.16 28.77 8.22
N VAL A 436 5.96 27.69 8.16
CA VAL A 436 5.46 26.43 7.62
C VAL A 436 4.71 25.79 8.76
N ALA A 437 3.45 26.21 8.94
CA ALA A 437 2.49 25.39 9.66
C ALA A 437 2.63 23.99 9.09
N ALA A 438 3.04 23.04 9.92
CA ALA A 438 3.03 21.63 9.56
C ALA A 438 1.57 21.29 9.26
N ALA A 439 1.18 21.46 8.00
CA ALA A 439 -0.06 20.94 7.48
C ALA A 439 0.13 19.42 7.54
N ARG A 440 -0.21 18.84 8.69
CA ARG A 440 -0.77 17.51 8.71
C ARG A 440 -1.85 17.57 7.63
N VAL A 441 -1.62 16.89 6.50
CA VAL A 441 -2.74 16.50 5.67
C VAL A 441 -3.67 15.79 6.65
N PRO A 442 -4.85 16.35 6.96
CA PRO A 442 -5.79 15.61 7.78
C PRO A 442 -6.03 14.33 7.00
N ALA A 443 -5.91 13.17 7.65
CA ALA A 443 -6.54 11.99 7.11
C ALA A 443 -7.96 12.41 6.68
N PRO A 444 -8.42 12.10 5.46
CA PRO A 444 -9.60 12.72 4.90
C PRO A 444 -10.80 12.47 5.83
N GLY A 445 -11.21 13.50 6.59
CA GLY A 445 -12.32 13.42 7.52
C GLY A 445 -12.10 14.15 8.84
N ALA A 446 -12.09 15.48 8.82
CA ALA A 446 -12.52 16.30 9.96
C ALA A 446 -12.93 17.70 9.49
N ALA A 447 -14.14 17.83 8.92
CA ALA A 447 -14.95 19.05 8.98
C ALA A 447 -16.35 18.77 8.37
N CYS A 448 -17.35 18.91 9.25
CA CYS A 448 -18.81 19.03 9.07
C CYS A 448 -19.57 17.97 8.25
#